data_AF-A0A2H1KGS8-F1
#
_entry.id   AF-A0A2H1KGS8-F1
#
_cell.length_a   1.000
_cell.length_b   1.000
_cell.length_c   1.000
_cell.angle_alpha   90.00
_cell.angle_beta   90.00
_cell.angle_gamma   90.00
#
_symmetry.space_group_name_H-M   'P 1'
#
loop_
_entity.id
_entity.type
_entity.pdbx_description
1 polymer ?
#
loop_
_entity_poly.entity_id
_entity_poly.type
_entity_poly.pdbx_seq_one_letter_code
_entity_poly.pdbx_strand_id
1 'polypeptide(L)'
;MPASQREGHTTAVERMPSGIYLPPNAVRTALRIVVDATTLNDDEIGDLVDVFARLQLHHPYVKPIFLVSAMTPSELSAAGFMYETVIPESSWRSLEMSAPYSDYVERRIFEMIKVYSAHRFGAYTAGMDIPRWYYER
;
A
#
# COMPACT_ATOMS: atom_id res chain seq x y z
N MET A 1 -26.40 8.24 -36.48
CA MET A 1 -25.35 8.25 -35.44
C MET A 1 -25.74 9.27 -34.39
N PRO A 2 -26.09 8.84 -33.16
CA PRO A 2 -25.74 9.63 -31.99
C PRO A 2 -24.91 8.79 -31.02
N ALA A 3 -23.80 9.36 -30.58
CA ALA A 3 -22.90 8.80 -29.59
C ALA A 3 -23.67 8.57 -28.28
N SER A 4 -23.78 7.31 -27.88
CA SER A 4 -24.35 6.94 -26.58
C SER A 4 -23.43 7.45 -25.47
N GLN A 5 -24.09 8.02 -24.48
CA GLN A 5 -23.53 8.60 -23.27
C GLN A 5 -22.55 7.63 -22.62
N ARG A 6 -21.28 8.05 -22.50
CA ARG A 6 -20.40 7.47 -21.50
C ARG A 6 -20.89 7.99 -20.15
N GLU A 7 -21.64 7.16 -19.45
CA GLU A 7 -21.89 7.36 -18.02
C GLU A 7 -20.53 7.42 -17.33
N GLY A 8 -20.14 8.63 -16.94
CA GLY A 8 -19.03 8.84 -16.04
C GLY A 8 -19.40 8.23 -14.70
N HIS A 9 -19.01 6.96 -14.50
CA HIS A 9 -18.85 6.37 -13.19
C HIS A 9 -17.92 7.31 -12.43
N THR A 10 -18.53 8.17 -11.63
CA THR A 10 -17.84 9.11 -10.77
C THR A 10 -17.22 8.24 -9.69
N THR A 11 -15.98 7.80 -9.94
CA THR A 11 -15.23 6.94 -9.05
C THR A 11 -15.08 7.68 -7.73
N ALA A 12 -15.69 7.15 -6.67
CA ALA A 12 -15.49 7.60 -5.29
C ALA A 12 -14.00 7.61 -4.85
N VAL A 13 -13.11 7.12 -5.71
CA VAL A 13 -11.65 7.21 -5.71
C VAL A 13 -11.16 8.66 -5.89
N GLU A 14 -11.95 9.58 -6.44
CA GLU A 14 -11.58 10.99 -6.50
C GLU A 14 -11.58 11.61 -5.09
N ARG A 15 -10.38 11.65 -4.50
CA ARG A 15 -10.00 12.45 -3.33
C ARG A 15 -10.32 11.84 -1.98
N MET A 16 -9.89 10.60 -1.73
CA MET A 16 -9.45 10.30 -0.36
C MET A 16 -8.10 11.01 -0.12
N PRO A 17 -7.99 11.92 0.87
CA PRO A 17 -6.73 12.55 1.21
C PRO A 17 -5.86 11.54 1.97
N SER A 18 -5.28 10.60 1.23
CA SER A 18 -4.14 9.81 1.66
C SER A 18 -2.90 10.64 1.35
N GLY A 19 -2.46 11.42 2.33
CA GLY A 19 -1.22 12.19 2.23
C GLY A 19 -1.28 13.45 3.08
N ILE A 20 -0.38 13.56 4.06
CA ILE A 20 0.14 14.74 4.81
C ILE A 20 -0.88 15.74 5.42
N TYR A 21 -2.15 15.73 5.00
CA TYR A 21 -3.22 16.69 5.26
C TYR A 21 -4.36 16.07 6.05
N LEU A 22 -4.06 15.15 6.97
CA LEU A 22 -5.04 14.74 7.95
C LEU A 22 -5.17 15.85 9.01
N PRO A 23 -6.40 16.25 9.41
CA PRO A 23 -6.56 17.14 10.55
C PRO A 23 -5.85 16.55 11.78
N PRO A 24 -5.24 17.35 12.67
CA PRO A 24 -4.37 16.86 13.76
C PRO A 24 -4.99 15.77 14.65
N ASN A 25 -6.31 15.77 14.81
CA ASN A 25 -7.06 14.75 15.57
C ASN A 25 -7.10 13.39 14.85
N ALA A 26 -7.13 13.38 13.51
CA ALA A 26 -7.04 12.17 12.71
C ALA A 26 -5.60 11.61 12.72
N VAL A 27 -4.58 12.45 12.88
CA VAL A 27 -3.17 12.02 13.00
C VAL A 27 -2.92 11.22 14.29
N ARG A 28 -3.52 11.63 15.42
CA ARG A 28 -3.40 10.94 16.72
C ARG A 28 -4.17 9.62 16.79
N THR A 29 -5.20 9.45 15.97
CA THR A 29 -6.08 8.28 15.97
C THR A 29 -5.85 7.35 14.78
N ALA A 30 -4.92 7.71 13.90
CA ALA A 30 -4.57 6.93 12.73
C ALA A 30 -3.84 5.64 13.10
N LEU A 31 -4.39 4.52 12.65
CA LEU A 31 -3.75 3.22 12.71
C LEU A 31 -2.89 3.04 11.46
N ARG A 32 -1.58 3.21 11.60
CA ARG A 32 -0.61 3.05 10.50
C ARG A 32 -0.16 1.60 10.38
N ILE A 33 -0.22 1.06 9.18
CA ILE A 33 0.09 -0.34 8.91
C ILE A 33 1.11 -0.39 7.78
N VAL A 34 2.24 -1.05 8.00
CA VAL A 34 3.14 -1.41 6.89
C VAL A 34 2.61 -2.70 6.26
N VAL A 35 2.41 -2.66 4.94
CA VAL A 35 1.94 -3.81 4.16
C VAL A 35 3.07 -4.23 3.25
N ASP A 36 3.64 -5.41 3.49
CA ASP A 36 4.58 -6.01 2.55
C ASP A 36 3.80 -6.61 1.37
N ALA A 37 3.99 -6.00 0.21
CA ALA A 37 3.43 -6.36 -1.07
C ALA A 37 4.55 -6.59 -2.10
N THR A 38 5.76 -6.95 -1.64
CA THR A 38 6.94 -7.09 -2.50
C THR A 38 6.84 -8.27 -3.47
N THR A 39 5.96 -9.23 -3.19
CA THR A 39 5.69 -10.40 -4.02
C THR A 39 4.59 -10.20 -5.06
N LEU A 40 3.88 -9.07 -5.02
CA LEU A 40 2.79 -8.81 -5.95
C LEU A 40 3.32 -8.33 -7.30
N ASN A 41 2.64 -8.74 -8.37
CA ASN A 41 2.80 -8.17 -9.71
C ASN A 41 1.90 -6.94 -9.92
N ASP A 42 2.04 -6.27 -11.07
CA ASP A 42 1.31 -5.02 -11.36
C ASP A 42 -0.22 -5.20 -11.34
N ASP A 43 -0.76 -6.31 -11.87
CA ASP A 43 -2.21 -6.58 -11.85
C ASP A 43 -2.71 -6.80 -10.40
N GLU A 44 -1.91 -7.48 -9.58
CA GLU A 44 -2.23 -7.75 -8.16
C GLU A 44 -2.13 -6.49 -7.29
N ILE A 45 -1.35 -5.49 -7.69
CA ILE A 45 -1.30 -4.18 -7.03
C ILE A 45 -2.62 -3.43 -7.23
N GLY A 46 -3.27 -3.57 -8.38
CA GLY A 46 -4.60 -2.99 -8.63
C GLY A 46 -5.65 -3.57 -7.70
N ASP A 47 -5.66 -4.90 -7.55
CA ASP A 47 -6.53 -5.59 -6.59
C ASP A 47 -6.26 -5.14 -5.14
N LEU A 48 -4.99 -4.98 -4.77
CA LEU A 48 -4.58 -4.48 -3.46
C LEU A 48 -5.12 -3.06 -3.20
N VAL A 49 -4.98 -2.15 -4.18
CA VAL A 49 -5.49 -0.78 -4.11
C VAL A 49 -6.99 -0.78 -3.84
N ASP A 50 -7.74 -1.58 -4.59
CA ASP A 50 -9.19 -1.72 -4.47
C ASP A 50 -9.62 -2.24 -3.09
N VAL A 51 -8.93 -3.28 -2.62
CA VAL A 51 -9.16 -3.90 -1.31
C VAL A 51 -8.92 -2.89 -0.18
N PHE A 52 -7.83 -2.15 -0.21
CA PHE A 52 -7.52 -1.15 0.82
C PHE A 52 -8.33 0.14 0.70
N ALA A 53 -8.75 0.54 -0.51
CA ALA A 53 -9.68 1.64 -0.71
C ALA A 53 -11.03 1.33 -0.05
N ARG A 54 -11.58 0.12 -0.31
CA ARG A 54 -12.79 -0.36 0.37
C ARG A 54 -12.61 -0.41 1.89
N LEU A 55 -11.47 -0.90 2.37
CA LEU A 55 -11.17 -0.89 3.81
C LEU A 55 -11.21 0.53 4.39
N GLN A 56 -10.62 1.51 3.71
CA GLN A 56 -10.59 2.89 4.19
C GLN A 56 -11.95 3.58 4.15
N LEU A 57 -12.88 3.17 3.28
CA LEU A 57 -14.27 3.64 3.32
C LEU A 57 -14.96 3.24 4.63
N HIS A 58 -14.69 2.02 5.13
CA HIS A 58 -15.27 1.51 6.38
C HIS A 58 -14.46 1.89 7.62
N HIS A 59 -13.14 2.02 7.49
CA HIS A 59 -12.20 2.32 8.55
C HIS A 59 -11.27 3.48 8.17
N PRO A 60 -11.78 4.74 8.13
CA PRO A 60 -11.01 5.90 7.63
C PRO A 60 -9.74 6.24 8.44
N TYR A 61 -9.63 5.71 9.66
CA TYR A 61 -8.46 5.85 10.51
C TYR A 61 -7.30 4.91 10.12
N VAL A 62 -7.55 3.88 9.30
CA VAL A 62 -6.49 3.01 8.79
C VAL A 62 -5.68 3.73 7.73
N LYS A 63 -4.35 3.72 7.87
CA LYS A 63 -3.40 4.35 6.94
C LYS A 63 -2.37 3.30 6.52
N PRO A 64 -2.61 2.58 5.42
CA PRO A 64 -1.66 1.60 4.91
C PRO A 64 -0.47 2.32 4.27
N ILE A 65 0.69 1.68 4.38
CA ILE A 65 1.96 2.13 3.81
C ILE A 65 2.57 0.90 3.16
N PHE A 66 2.66 0.91 1.83
CA PHE A 66 3.00 -0.28 1.07
C PHE A 66 4.50 -0.37 0.83
N LEU A 67 5.06 -1.56 1.00
CA LEU A 67 6.38 -1.88 0.49
C LEU A 67 6.20 -2.74 -0.75
N VAL A 68 6.68 -2.25 -1.90
CA VAL A 68 6.49 -2.91 -3.20
C VAL A 68 7.81 -3.12 -3.90
N SER A 69 7.89 -4.12 -4.77
CA SER A 69 9.04 -4.28 -5.65
C SER A 69 9.01 -3.21 -6.76
N ALA A 70 10.17 -2.71 -7.16
CA ALA A 70 10.25 -1.65 -8.15
C ALA A 70 9.94 -2.19 -9.57
N MET A 71 8.73 -1.94 -10.08
CA MET A 71 8.44 -1.98 -11.52
C MET A 71 7.63 -0.76 -11.97
N THR A 72 6.48 -0.39 -11.38
CA THR A 72 5.94 1.00 -11.33
C THR A 72 4.66 1.02 -10.46
N PRO A 73 4.69 1.57 -9.22
CA PRO A 73 3.49 1.65 -8.36
C PRO A 73 2.54 2.81 -8.72
N SER A 74 2.25 2.97 -10.01
CA SER A 74 1.44 4.09 -10.53
C SER A 74 0.03 4.10 -9.94
N GLU A 75 -0.56 2.92 -9.74
CA GLU A 75 -1.90 2.76 -9.19
C GLU A 75 -1.98 3.15 -7.71
N LEU A 76 -0.97 2.78 -6.92
CA LEU A 76 -0.86 3.22 -5.52
C LEU A 76 -0.79 4.74 -5.43
N SER A 77 0.04 5.35 -6.28
CA SER A 77 0.17 6.82 -6.36
C SER A 77 -1.14 7.49 -6.80
N ALA A 78 -1.81 6.95 -7.82
CA ALA A 78 -3.09 7.46 -8.33
C ALA A 78 -4.21 7.38 -7.27
N ALA A 79 -4.20 6.33 -6.44
CA ALA A 79 -5.09 6.18 -5.29
C ALA A 79 -4.64 6.98 -4.04
N GLY A 80 -3.52 7.71 -4.13
CA GLY A 80 -2.94 8.52 -3.06
C GLY A 80 -2.27 7.69 -1.95
N PHE A 81 -2.12 6.39 -2.10
CA PHE A 81 -1.49 5.57 -1.06
C PHE A 81 -0.01 5.90 -0.89
N MET A 82 0.46 5.86 0.36
CA MET A 82 1.88 5.95 0.65
C MET A 82 2.55 4.63 0.34
N TYR A 83 3.70 4.67 -0.34
CA TYR A 83 4.48 3.48 -0.63
C TYR A 83 5.97 3.77 -0.63
N GLU A 84 6.74 2.71 -0.46
CA GLU A 84 8.19 2.65 -0.59
C GLU A 84 8.53 1.51 -1.55
N THR A 85 9.63 1.64 -2.26
CA THR A 85 10.07 0.62 -3.23
C THR A 85 11.30 -0.13 -2.72
N VAL A 86 11.35 -1.42 -2.99
CA VAL A 86 12.57 -2.24 -2.86
C VAL A 86 13.12 -2.60 -4.24
N ILE A 87 14.42 -2.90 -4.29
CA ILE A 87 15.05 -3.50 -5.47
C ILE A 87 14.35 -4.84 -5.73
N PRO A 88 13.92 -5.17 -6.97
CA PRO A 88 13.35 -6.47 -7.28
C PRO A 88 14.32 -7.61 -6.99
N GLU A 89 13.82 -8.76 -6.54
CA GLU A 89 14.68 -9.92 -6.21
C GLU A 89 15.56 -10.37 -7.39
N SER A 90 15.01 -10.31 -8.61
CA SER A 90 15.74 -10.61 -9.85
C SER A 90 16.98 -9.73 -10.01
N SER A 91 16.86 -8.44 -9.68
CA SER A 91 17.97 -7.48 -9.71
C SER A 91 18.90 -7.65 -8.51
N TRP A 92 18.38 -8.02 -7.34
CA TRP A 92 19.19 -8.26 -6.14
C TRP A 92 20.27 -9.32 -6.37
N ARG A 93 19.92 -10.43 -7.01
CA ARG A 93 20.86 -11.52 -7.32
C ARG A 93 21.99 -11.07 -8.26
N SER A 94 21.72 -10.10 -9.14
CA SER A 94 22.71 -9.57 -10.07
C SER A 94 23.71 -8.59 -9.44
N LEU A 95 23.41 -8.08 -8.25
CA LEU A 95 24.24 -7.11 -7.53
C LEU A 95 25.32 -7.77 -6.65
N GLU A 96 25.44 -9.10 -6.68
CA GLU A 96 26.42 -9.88 -5.90
C GLU A 96 26.44 -9.53 -4.40
N MET A 97 25.28 -9.16 -3.86
CA MET A 97 25.14 -8.77 -2.46
C MET A 97 25.40 -9.98 -1.55
N SER A 98 26.18 -9.77 -0.49
CA SER A 98 26.52 -10.83 0.46
C SER A 98 25.36 -11.24 1.37
N ALA A 99 24.33 -10.40 1.49
CA ALA A 99 23.15 -10.65 2.32
C ALA A 99 21.99 -11.27 1.51
N PRO A 100 21.21 -12.19 2.11
CA PRO A 100 19.96 -12.66 1.54
C PRO A 100 18.99 -11.51 1.22
N TYR A 101 18.19 -11.68 0.17
CA TYR A 101 17.17 -10.68 -0.20
C TYR A 101 16.12 -10.46 0.90
N SER A 102 15.77 -11.53 1.63
CA SER A 102 14.86 -11.47 2.78
C SER A 102 15.33 -10.49 3.84
N ASP A 103 16.63 -10.48 4.16
CA ASP A 103 17.21 -9.63 5.20
C ASP A 103 17.16 -8.16 4.78
N TYR A 104 17.33 -7.90 3.48
CA TYR A 104 17.16 -6.57 2.90
C TYR A 104 15.71 -6.08 3.02
N VAL A 105 14.73 -6.91 2.65
CA VAL A 105 13.30 -6.57 2.77
C VAL A 105 12.91 -6.36 4.24
N GLU A 106 13.32 -7.25 5.14
CA GLU A 106 13.05 -7.13 6.57
C GLU A 106 13.63 -5.83 7.15
N ARG A 107 14.86 -5.47 6.76
CA ARG A 107 15.48 -4.21 7.16
C ARG A 107 14.69 -3.00 6.66
N ARG A 108 14.18 -3.03 5.43
CA ARG A 108 13.35 -1.95 4.87
C ARG A 108 12.02 -1.83 5.61
N ILE A 109 11.37 -2.94 5.94
CA ILE A 109 10.16 -2.97 6.76
C ILE A 109 10.44 -2.32 8.13
N PHE A 110 11.53 -2.69 8.79
CA PHE A 110 11.90 -2.12 10.08
C PHE A 110 12.17 -0.61 10.01
N GLU A 111 12.83 -0.14 8.96
CA GLU A 111 13.04 1.29 8.72
C GLU A 111 11.71 2.01 8.51
N MET A 112 10.79 1.45 7.72
CA MET A 112 9.45 2.02 7.52
C MET A 112 8.65 2.08 8.82
N ILE A 113 8.67 1.02 9.63
CA ILE A 113 7.99 1.01 10.93
C ILE A 113 8.46 2.18 11.79
N LYS A 114 9.77 2.45 11.82
CA LYS A 114 10.36 3.57 12.56
C LYS A 114 9.97 4.92 11.97
N VAL A 115 10.21 5.14 10.68
CA VAL A 115 10.00 6.44 10.01
C VAL A 115 8.53 6.83 10.08
N TYR A 116 7.64 5.89 9.82
CA TYR A 116 6.22 6.16 9.77
C TYR A 116 5.51 5.94 11.11
N SER A 117 6.22 5.52 12.15
CA SER A 117 5.62 5.14 13.44
C SER A 117 4.43 4.18 13.24
N ALA A 118 4.67 3.13 12.46
CA ALA A 118 3.66 2.14 12.16
C ALA A 118 3.30 1.35 13.42
N HIS A 119 2.01 1.07 13.59
CA HIS A 119 1.51 0.32 14.73
C HIS A 119 1.52 -1.17 14.44
N ARG A 120 1.44 -1.53 13.16
CA ARG A 120 1.20 -2.89 12.67
C ARG A 120 1.98 -3.14 11.40
N PHE A 121 2.29 -4.40 11.16
CA PHE A 121 2.97 -4.88 9.96
C PHE A 121 2.42 -6.24 9.58
N GLY A 122 2.19 -6.46 8.29
CA GLY A 122 1.98 -7.80 7.76
C GLY A 122 2.19 -7.89 6.25
N ALA A 123 2.46 -9.10 5.80
CA ALA A 123 2.50 -9.42 4.38
C ALA A 123 1.10 -9.58 3.82
N TYR A 124 0.90 -9.08 2.61
CA TYR A 124 -0.29 -9.32 1.81
C TYR A 124 0.06 -10.22 0.64
N THR A 125 -0.78 -11.22 0.41
CA THR A 125 -0.72 -12.08 -0.77
C THR A 125 -2.01 -11.93 -1.54
N ALA A 126 -1.94 -11.95 -2.87
CA ALA A 126 -3.11 -11.85 -3.72
C ALA A 126 -4.18 -12.91 -3.32
N GLY A 127 -5.43 -12.48 -3.27
CA GLY A 127 -6.56 -13.34 -2.90
C GLY A 127 -6.71 -13.64 -1.40
N MET A 128 -5.83 -13.12 -0.53
CA MET A 128 -6.05 -13.21 0.91
C MET A 128 -7.00 -12.12 1.41
N ASP A 129 -7.92 -12.49 2.30
CA ASP A 129 -8.69 -11.53 3.07
C ASP A 129 -7.77 -10.67 3.93
N ILE A 130 -8.08 -9.36 4.05
CA ILE A 130 -7.36 -8.49 4.98
C ILE A 130 -7.61 -9.02 6.40
N PRO A 131 -6.56 -9.41 7.15
CA PRO A 131 -6.74 -9.88 8.51
C PRO A 131 -7.41 -8.81 9.37
N ARG A 132 -8.34 -9.21 10.26
CA ARG A 132 -9.11 -8.23 11.07
C ARG A 132 -8.22 -7.35 11.93
N TRP A 133 -7.11 -7.91 12.40
CA TRP A 133 -6.09 -7.17 13.13
C TRP A 133 -5.40 -6.10 12.29
N TYR A 134 -5.68 -5.91 11.00
CA TYR A 134 -5.25 -4.69 10.30
C TYR A 134 -6.07 -3.49 10.76
N TYR A 135 -7.34 -3.66 11.12
CA TYR A 135 -8.26 -2.55 11.33
C TYR A 135 -8.97 -2.52 12.69
N GLU A 136 -8.93 -3.61 13.48
CA GLU A 136 -9.47 -3.64 14.85
C GLU A 136 -8.69 -2.71 15.80
N ARG A 137 -9.32 -2.12 16.81
CA ARG A 137 -8.61 -1.29 17.80
C ARG A 137 -8.29 -2.07 19.06
#